data_AF-A0AAD7CBY4-F1
#
_entry.id   AF-A0AAD7CBY4-F1
#
_cell.length_a   1.000
_cell.length_b   1.000
_cell.length_c   1.000
_cell.angle_alpha   90.00
_cell.angle_beta   90.00
_cell.angle_gamma   90.00
#
_symmetry.space_group_name_H-M   'P 1'
#
loop_
_entity.id
_entity.type
_entity.pdbx_description
1 polymer ?
#
loop_
_entity_poly.entity_id
_entity_poly.type
_entity_poly.pdbx_seq_one_letter_code
_entity_poly.pdbx_strand_id
1 'polypeptide(L)'
;MEGTDEQQWMTETEKLELKAQGRDFMDMCATLSTETPHLGSSPKQHFSYPPPNSTLVKPVFPHLSTAELKSNLWHFTSYNNRAWNSDTGKESSEWLFAKILTYAAELASEELKVVQHPFKEISIATHIDSLSYDNLSARAPGAGDDESGTVTILVAFRTDFSNWRAKLACAA
;
A
#
# COMPACT_ATOMS: atom_id res chain seq x y z
N MET A 1 20.91 -16.64 6.69
CA MET A 1 19.86 -17.44 6.05
C MET A 1 20.47 -18.01 4.80
N GLU A 2 20.69 -19.31 4.77
CA GLU A 2 21.29 -20.02 3.64
C GLU A 2 20.15 -20.33 2.68
N GLY A 3 19.83 -19.35 1.82
CA GLY A 3 18.88 -19.54 0.72
C GLY A 3 19.60 -20.33 -0.37
N THR A 4 18.99 -21.42 -0.82
CA THR A 4 19.46 -22.11 -2.02
C THR A 4 19.26 -21.16 -3.20
N ASP A 5 20.34 -20.79 -3.90
CA ASP A 5 20.33 -19.88 -5.07
C ASP A 5 19.56 -20.44 -6.30
N GLU A 6 18.80 -21.53 -6.13
CA GLU A 6 18.11 -22.23 -7.19
C GLU A 6 16.65 -21.79 -7.27
N GLN A 7 16.26 -21.28 -8.44
CA GLN A 7 14.87 -20.93 -8.74
C GLN A 7 14.04 -22.22 -8.84
N GLN A 8 12.93 -22.27 -8.11
CA GLN A 8 12.03 -23.43 -8.12
C GLN A 8 10.64 -23.02 -8.59
N TRP A 9 10.07 -23.81 -9.50
CA TRP A 9 8.67 -23.70 -9.86
C TRP A 9 7.83 -24.30 -8.72
N MET A 10 6.97 -23.48 -8.14
CA MET A 10 6.13 -23.87 -7.01
C MET A 10 4.67 -23.49 -7.28
N THR A 11 3.76 -24.33 -6.82
CA THR A 11 2.33 -24.05 -6.76
C THR A 11 2.01 -23.05 -5.64
N GLU A 12 0.81 -22.46 -5.67
CA GLU A 12 0.37 -21.53 -4.62
C GLU A 12 0.35 -22.18 -3.23
N THR A 13 -0.06 -23.45 -3.15
CA THR A 13 -0.10 -24.20 -1.89
C THR A 13 1.30 -24.41 -1.31
N GLU A 14 2.28 -24.79 -2.15
CA GLU A 14 3.67 -24.95 -1.71
C GLU A 14 4.28 -23.63 -1.22
N LYS A 15 3.98 -22.52 -1.92
CA LYS A 15 4.36 -21.17 -1.46
C LYS A 15 3.76 -20.84 -0.09
N LEU A 16 2.51 -21.17 0.16
CA LEU A 16 1.86 -20.95 1.45
C LEU A 16 2.45 -21.83 2.57
N GLU A 17 2.75 -23.09 2.28
CA GLU A 17 3.41 -23.98 3.23
C GLU A 17 4.81 -23.49 3.61
N LEU A 18 5.58 -22.96 2.65
CA LEU A 18 6.86 -22.33 2.93
C LEU A 18 6.71 -21.12 3.86
N LYS A 19 5.73 -20.23 3.59
CA LYS A 19 5.45 -19.09 4.48
C LYS A 19 5.01 -19.57 5.87
N ALA A 20 4.16 -20.59 5.97
CA ALA A 20 3.73 -21.17 7.24
C ALA A 20 4.89 -21.77 8.05
N GLN A 21 5.93 -22.27 7.36
CA GLN A 21 7.18 -22.73 7.96
C GLN A 21 8.16 -21.59 8.31
N GLY A 22 7.78 -20.33 8.09
CA GLY A 22 8.61 -19.16 8.35
C GLY A 22 9.77 -19.01 7.36
N ARG A 23 9.65 -19.55 6.14
CA ARG A 23 10.64 -19.38 5.08
C ARG A 23 10.26 -18.21 4.19
N ASP A 24 11.14 -17.23 4.12
CA ASP A 24 11.02 -16.10 3.21
C ASP A 24 11.45 -16.52 1.80
N PHE A 25 10.71 -16.06 0.78
CA PHE A 25 11.03 -16.26 -0.63
C PHE A 25 10.54 -15.06 -1.44
N MET A 26 11.11 -14.89 -2.64
CA MET A 26 10.66 -13.90 -3.63
C MET A 26 9.94 -14.63 -4.75
N ASP A 27 8.67 -14.31 -4.97
CA ASP A 27 7.90 -14.83 -6.12
C ASP A 27 8.33 -14.06 -7.39
N MET A 28 8.90 -14.78 -8.36
CA MET A 28 9.28 -14.21 -9.65
C MET A 28 8.23 -14.59 -10.69
N CYS A 29 7.28 -13.68 -10.95
CA CYS A 29 6.31 -13.86 -12.02
C CYS A 29 6.97 -13.74 -13.41
N ALA A 30 6.46 -14.53 -14.37
CA ALA A 30 7.03 -14.88 -15.69
C ALA A 30 7.23 -13.74 -16.72
N THR A 31 7.41 -12.49 -16.31
CA THR A 31 7.94 -11.43 -17.19
C THR A 31 9.44 -11.33 -17.00
N LEU A 32 10.15 -11.95 -17.95
CA LEU A 32 11.59 -11.98 -18.14
C LEU A 32 12.30 -10.69 -17.71
N SER A 33 13.36 -10.86 -16.93
CA SER A 33 14.68 -10.69 -17.53
C SER A 33 15.50 -11.93 -17.26
N THR A 34 15.95 -12.55 -18.35
CA THR A 34 16.92 -13.65 -18.44
C THR A 34 18.32 -13.16 -18.05
N GLU A 35 18.41 -12.37 -17.00
CA GLU A 35 19.65 -12.01 -16.34
C GLU A 35 19.33 -12.18 -14.87
N THR A 36 20.04 -13.10 -14.22
CA THR A 36 20.15 -13.07 -12.76
C THR A 36 20.39 -11.63 -12.36
N PRO A 37 19.47 -10.95 -11.65
CA PRO A 37 19.78 -9.68 -11.09
C PRO A 37 20.88 -10.00 -10.10
N HIS A 38 22.12 -9.71 -10.46
CA HIS A 38 23.12 -9.48 -9.44
C HIS A 38 22.47 -8.40 -8.58
N LEU A 39 21.95 -8.79 -7.41
CA LEU A 39 21.70 -7.90 -6.28
C LEU A 39 23.08 -7.38 -5.87
N GLY A 40 23.69 -6.59 -6.75
CA GLY A 40 24.83 -5.79 -6.44
C GLY A 40 24.38 -4.93 -5.28
N SER A 41 25.11 -5.02 -4.17
CA SER A 41 25.02 -4.08 -3.07
C SER A 41 25.05 -2.67 -3.66
N SER A 42 23.87 -2.09 -3.90
CA SER A 42 23.79 -0.70 -4.29
C SER A 42 24.34 0.08 -3.10
N PRO A 43 25.35 0.94 -3.30
CA PRO A 43 25.89 1.73 -2.19
C PRO A 43 24.72 2.47 -1.54
N LYS A 44 24.57 2.30 -0.22
CA LYS A 44 23.51 2.97 0.55
C LYS A 44 23.63 4.46 0.28
N GLN A 45 22.69 5.03 -0.47
CA GLN A 45 22.69 6.46 -0.69
C GLN A 45 22.40 7.14 0.64
N HIS A 46 23.38 7.88 1.13
CA HIS A 46 23.19 8.75 2.29
C HIS A 46 22.49 10.01 1.82
N PHE A 47 21.16 10.05 2.02
CA PHE A 47 20.39 11.27 1.83
C PHE A 47 20.67 12.22 3.00
N SER A 48 21.13 13.43 2.69
CA SER A 48 21.19 14.53 3.65
C SER A 48 19.87 15.29 3.58
N TYR A 49 19.10 15.24 4.66
CA TYR A 49 17.84 15.96 4.76
C TYR A 49 18.09 17.37 5.32
N PRO A 50 17.35 18.38 4.84
CA PRO A 50 17.39 19.70 5.45
C PRO A 50 16.93 19.62 6.92
N PRO A 51 17.34 20.56 7.78
CA PRO A 51 16.90 20.60 9.17
C PRO A 51 15.37 20.67 9.25
N PRO A 52 14.74 19.99 10.23
CA PRO A 52 13.29 19.89 10.32
C PRO A 52 12.64 21.26 10.47
N ASN A 53 11.71 21.59 9.57
CA ASN A 53 10.96 22.84 9.58
C ASN A 53 9.56 22.64 10.20
N SER A 54 9.44 22.92 11.50
CA SER A 54 8.17 22.77 12.22
C SER A 54 7.06 23.73 11.75
N THR A 55 7.40 24.82 11.06
CA THR A 55 6.44 25.81 10.57
C THR A 55 5.56 25.26 9.44
N LEU A 56 6.07 24.31 8.66
CA LEU A 56 5.32 23.67 7.58
C LEU A 56 4.33 22.62 8.08
N VAL A 57 4.61 22.00 9.22
CA VAL A 57 3.84 20.85 9.77
C VAL A 57 2.66 21.32 10.62
N LYS A 58 2.82 22.39 11.41
CA LYS A 58 1.75 22.89 12.31
C LYS A 58 0.40 23.16 11.62
N PRO A 59 0.34 23.75 10.41
CA PRO A 59 -0.91 23.97 9.69
C PRO A 59 -1.61 22.69 9.22
N VAL A 60 -0.91 21.55 9.19
CA VAL A 60 -1.45 20.26 8.72
C VAL A 60 -2.27 19.58 9.80
N PHE A 61 -1.89 19.74 11.08
CA PHE A 61 -2.54 19.04 12.21
C PHE A 61 -4.06 19.23 12.34
N PRO A 62 -4.64 20.43 12.10
CA PRO A 62 -6.09 20.62 12.18
C PRO A 62 -6.88 19.80 11.15
N HIS A 63 -6.25 19.41 10.04
CA HIS A 63 -6.88 18.65 8.98
C HIS A 63 -6.81 17.12 9.21
N LEU A 64 -6.01 16.65 10.17
CA LEU A 64 -5.91 15.23 10.52
C LEU A 64 -7.18 14.77 11.25
N SER A 65 -7.79 13.69 10.75
CA SER A 65 -9.00 13.12 11.35
C SER A 65 -8.77 11.67 11.80
N THR A 66 -8.72 11.47 13.12
CA THR A 66 -8.65 10.11 13.70
C THR A 66 -9.96 9.33 13.52
N ALA A 67 -11.09 10.03 13.43
CA ALA A 67 -12.39 9.43 13.15
C ALA A 67 -12.44 8.84 11.74
N GLU A 68 -11.92 9.57 10.75
CA GLU A 68 -11.82 9.08 9.37
C GLU A 68 -10.86 7.90 9.26
N LEU A 69 -9.70 7.97 9.93
CA LEU A 69 -8.75 6.86 9.99
C LEU A 69 -9.44 5.58 10.50
N LYS A 70 -10.16 5.69 11.63
CA LYS A 70 -10.92 4.56 12.20
C LYS A 70 -12.03 4.06 11.27
N SER A 71 -12.74 4.97 10.59
CA SER A 71 -13.79 4.60 9.65
C SER A 71 -13.25 3.85 8.43
N ASN A 72 -12.14 4.30 7.87
CA ASN A 72 -11.49 3.64 6.73
C ASN A 72 -10.95 2.27 7.16
N LEU A 73 -10.34 2.18 8.34
CA LEU A 73 -9.84 0.91 8.89
C LEU A 73 -10.99 -0.09 9.12
N TRP A 74 -12.11 0.38 9.66
CA TRP A 74 -13.28 -0.47 9.87
C TRP A 74 -13.82 -1.04 8.54
N HIS A 75 -13.83 -0.24 7.47
CA HIS A 75 -14.27 -0.72 6.15
C HIS A 75 -13.31 -1.78 5.59
N PHE A 76 -11.99 -1.52 5.63
CA PHE A 76 -10.98 -2.47 5.15
C PHE A 76 -10.97 -3.81 5.92
N THR A 77 -11.20 -3.75 7.22
CA THR A 77 -11.24 -4.94 8.09
C THR A 77 -12.60 -5.66 8.05
N SER A 78 -13.60 -5.08 7.38
CA SER A 78 -14.92 -5.70 7.19
C SER A 78 -14.95 -6.73 6.06
N TYR A 79 -14.04 -6.63 5.08
CA TYR A 79 -13.86 -7.65 4.06
C TYR A 79 -13.39 -8.98 4.70
N ASN A 80 -13.78 -10.10 4.10
CA ASN A 80 -13.41 -11.42 4.63
C ASN A 80 -11.89 -11.61 4.63
N ASN A 81 -11.26 -11.33 3.50
CA ASN A 81 -9.82 -11.20 3.33
C ASN A 81 -9.57 -10.26 2.16
N ARG A 82 -8.30 -9.97 1.86
CA ARG A 82 -7.95 -9.12 0.72
C ARG A 82 -6.91 -9.78 -0.19
N ALA A 83 -6.90 -11.11 -0.24
CA ALA A 83 -5.93 -11.83 -1.03
C ALA A 83 -6.02 -11.44 -2.52
N TRP A 84 -4.86 -11.33 -3.18
CA TRP A 84 -4.72 -10.91 -4.59
C TRP A 84 -5.56 -11.69 -5.61
N ASN A 85 -5.92 -12.93 -5.29
CA ASN A 85 -6.73 -13.81 -6.13
C ASN A 85 -8.19 -13.98 -5.64
N SER A 86 -8.62 -13.20 -4.65
CA SER A 86 -9.98 -13.26 -4.09
C SER A 86 -10.89 -12.16 -4.64
N ASP A 87 -12.20 -12.41 -4.63
CA ASP A 87 -13.20 -11.39 -5.00
C ASP A 87 -13.19 -10.22 -4.01
N THR A 88 -13.07 -10.49 -2.71
CA THR A 88 -12.99 -9.44 -1.67
C THR A 88 -11.69 -8.63 -1.75
N GLY A 89 -10.59 -9.23 -2.21
CA GLY A 89 -9.35 -8.52 -2.55
C GLY A 89 -9.56 -7.52 -3.68
N LYS A 90 -10.19 -7.96 -4.77
CA LYS A 90 -10.57 -7.08 -5.88
C LYS A 90 -11.48 -5.93 -5.41
N GLU A 91 -12.54 -6.23 -4.67
CA GLU A 91 -13.48 -5.22 -4.17
C GLU A 91 -12.79 -4.19 -3.26
N SER A 92 -11.89 -4.65 -2.38
CA SER A 92 -11.14 -3.77 -1.49
C SER A 92 -10.18 -2.83 -2.25
N SER A 93 -9.55 -3.31 -3.32
CA SER A 93 -8.72 -2.52 -4.22
C SER A 93 -9.54 -1.46 -4.96
N GLU A 94 -10.71 -1.84 -5.49
CA GLU A 94 -11.64 -0.92 -6.15
C GLU A 94 -12.18 0.15 -5.19
N TRP A 95 -12.48 -0.22 -3.95
CA TRP A 95 -12.89 0.74 -2.92
C TRP A 95 -11.78 1.75 -2.61
N LEU A 96 -10.54 1.28 -2.43
CA LEU A 96 -9.41 2.15 -2.16
C LEU A 96 -9.19 3.13 -3.31
N PHE A 97 -9.26 2.63 -4.54
CA PHE A 97 -9.18 3.45 -5.74
C PHE A 97 -10.23 4.56 -5.75
N ALA A 98 -11.49 4.19 -5.55
CA ALA A 98 -12.60 5.13 -5.52
C ALA A 98 -12.43 6.17 -4.41
N LYS A 99 -11.86 5.78 -3.26
CA LYS A 99 -11.57 6.69 -2.15
C LYS A 99 -10.49 7.72 -2.51
N ILE A 100 -9.40 7.28 -3.14
CA ILE A 100 -8.35 8.18 -3.66
C ILE A 100 -8.94 9.14 -4.69
N LEU A 101 -9.75 8.64 -5.64
CA LEU A 101 -10.42 9.47 -6.64
C LEU A 101 -11.36 10.50 -6.02
N THR A 102 -12.07 10.12 -4.96
CA THR A 102 -12.95 11.04 -4.22
C THR A 102 -12.14 12.17 -3.59
N TYR A 103 -11.05 11.85 -2.90
CA TYR A 103 -10.17 12.88 -2.34
C TYR A 103 -9.50 13.73 -3.42
N ALA A 104 -9.11 13.12 -4.54
CA ALA A 104 -8.59 13.83 -5.69
C ALA A 104 -9.63 14.79 -6.27
N ALA A 105 -10.87 14.37 -6.48
CA ALA A 105 -11.92 15.25 -7.01
C ALA A 105 -12.25 16.38 -6.03
N GLU A 106 -12.28 16.09 -4.74
CA GLU A 106 -12.52 17.07 -3.69
C GLU A 106 -11.35 18.03 -3.48
N LEU A 107 -10.11 17.64 -3.80
CA LEU A 107 -8.93 18.37 -3.34
C LEU A 107 -7.85 18.68 -4.40
N ALA A 108 -7.89 18.06 -5.57
CA ALA A 108 -6.86 18.20 -6.59
C ALA A 108 -7.20 19.30 -7.61
N SER A 109 -6.12 19.92 -8.12
CA SER A 109 -6.07 20.68 -9.37
C SER A 109 -6.37 19.75 -10.57
N GLU A 110 -6.78 20.30 -11.71
CA GLU A 110 -7.07 19.57 -12.98
C GLU A 110 -5.89 18.70 -13.50
N GLU A 111 -4.71 18.79 -12.88
CA GLU A 111 -3.46 18.16 -13.31
C GLU A 111 -3.25 16.72 -12.78
N LEU A 112 -4.11 16.21 -11.88
CA LEU A 112 -3.94 14.88 -11.33
C LEU A 112 -4.28 13.80 -12.37
N LYS A 113 -3.26 13.04 -12.80
CA LYS A 113 -3.41 11.91 -13.74
C LYS A 113 -3.35 10.59 -13.00
N VAL A 114 -4.42 9.81 -13.15
CA VAL A 114 -4.51 8.45 -12.63
C VAL A 114 -3.87 7.50 -13.65
N VAL A 115 -2.91 6.70 -13.22
CA VAL A 115 -2.22 5.72 -14.08
C VAL A 115 -2.78 4.34 -13.81
N GLN A 116 -3.26 3.65 -14.84
CA GLN A 116 -3.66 2.24 -14.75
C GLN A 116 -2.43 1.34 -14.87
N HIS A 117 -2.36 0.29 -14.04
CA HIS A 117 -1.33 -0.75 -14.11
C HIS A 117 -1.98 -2.14 -14.33
N PRO A 118 -1.24 -3.15 -14.82
CA PRO A 118 -1.80 -4.46 -15.17
C PRO A 118 -2.24 -5.33 -13.99
N PHE A 119 -1.84 -5.00 -12.76
CA PHE A 119 -2.30 -5.71 -11.56
C PHE A 119 -3.74 -5.35 -11.20
N LYS A 120 -4.50 -6.30 -10.62
CA LYS A 120 -5.85 -6.04 -10.08
C LYS A 120 -5.83 -5.19 -8.80
N GLU A 121 -4.65 -4.99 -8.21
CA GLU A 121 -4.43 -4.32 -6.94
C GLU A 121 -3.70 -3.00 -7.11
N ILE A 122 -4.21 -1.93 -6.53
CA ILE A 122 -3.53 -0.63 -6.53
C ILE A 122 -2.42 -0.60 -5.50
N SER A 123 -1.19 -0.33 -5.94
CA SER A 123 -0.06 -0.14 -5.04
C SER A 123 0.01 1.30 -4.53
N ILE A 124 -0.46 1.54 -3.31
CA ILE A 124 0.08 2.61 -2.45
C ILE A 124 1.41 2.06 -1.87
N ALA A 125 2.30 2.88 -1.30
CA ALA A 125 3.57 2.41 -0.70
C ALA A 125 3.40 1.53 0.56
N THR A 126 2.31 0.78 0.65
CA THR A 126 1.91 -0.21 1.65
C THR A 126 1.29 -1.40 0.93
N HIS A 127 1.34 -2.57 1.55
CA HIS A 127 0.76 -3.77 0.98
C HIS A 127 -0.76 -3.78 1.17
N ILE A 128 -1.47 -4.09 0.09
CA ILE A 128 -2.94 -4.20 -0.04
C ILE A 128 -3.60 -5.26 0.85
N ASP A 129 -3.00 -6.44 0.69
CA ASP A 129 -3.65 -7.71 0.88
C ASP A 129 -3.43 -8.26 2.27
N SER A 130 -4.36 -9.13 2.65
CA SER A 130 -4.29 -9.94 3.85
C SER A 130 -4.77 -11.34 3.51
N LEU A 131 -4.03 -12.32 3.99
CA LEU A 131 -4.26 -13.74 3.73
C LEU A 131 -3.93 -14.57 4.97
N SER A 132 -4.53 -15.74 5.06
CA SER A 132 -4.17 -16.76 6.05
C SER A 132 -3.31 -17.83 5.39
N TYR A 133 -2.21 -18.22 6.02
CA TYR A 133 -1.29 -19.21 5.46
C TYR A 133 -1.93 -20.60 5.32
N ASP A 134 -2.86 -20.95 6.20
CA ASP A 134 -3.53 -22.26 6.17
C ASP A 134 -4.61 -22.36 5.08
N ASN A 135 -5.21 -21.24 4.69
CA ASN A 135 -6.31 -21.20 3.73
C ASN A 135 -6.53 -19.78 3.20
N LEU A 136 -6.32 -19.56 1.91
CA LEU A 136 -6.53 -18.27 1.25
C LEU A 136 -7.98 -17.74 1.35
N SER A 137 -8.96 -18.62 1.53
CA SER A 137 -10.37 -18.24 1.71
C SER A 137 -10.75 -17.95 3.16
N ALA A 138 -9.85 -18.24 4.13
CA ALA A 138 -10.12 -17.96 5.52
C ALA A 138 -10.22 -16.45 5.78
N ARG A 139 -10.87 -16.12 6.89
CA ARG A 139 -11.01 -14.74 7.32
C ARG A 139 -9.65 -14.20 7.76
N ALA A 140 -9.19 -13.17 7.07
CA ALA A 140 -7.92 -12.48 7.34
C ALA A 140 -8.20 -10.97 7.40
N PRO A 141 -8.54 -10.45 8.59
CA PRO A 141 -8.89 -9.03 8.74
C PRO A 141 -7.70 -8.08 8.64
N GLY A 142 -6.46 -8.60 8.66
CA GLY A 142 -5.17 -7.91 8.46
C GLY A 142 -4.88 -6.62 9.22
N ALA A 143 -5.71 -6.12 10.14
CA ALA A 143 -5.66 -4.73 10.65
C ALA A 143 -4.29 -4.07 10.95
N GLY A 144 -3.25 -4.84 11.32
CA GLY A 144 -1.88 -4.35 11.54
C GLY A 144 -0.84 -4.68 10.44
N ASP A 145 -1.22 -5.43 9.40
CA ASP A 145 -0.41 -5.93 8.30
C ASP A 145 -1.27 -6.02 7.00
N ASP A 146 -1.41 -4.93 6.24
CA ASP A 146 -0.87 -3.57 6.47
C ASP A 146 -1.95 -2.46 6.33
N GLU A 147 -3.12 -2.72 6.90
CA GLU A 147 -4.24 -1.79 6.81
C GLU A 147 -3.95 -0.52 7.58
N SER A 148 -3.31 -0.64 8.75
CA SER A 148 -2.94 0.50 9.56
C SER A 148 -1.99 1.45 8.81
N GLY A 149 -1.04 0.93 8.03
CA GLY A 149 -0.20 1.73 7.13
C GLY A 149 -1.01 2.35 5.99
N THR A 150 -1.83 1.55 5.31
CA THR A 150 -2.64 1.99 4.16
C THR A 150 -3.58 3.15 4.54
N VAL A 151 -4.32 3.04 5.64
CA VAL A 151 -5.23 4.12 6.07
C VAL A 151 -4.48 5.34 6.57
N THR A 152 -3.27 5.17 7.11
CA THR A 152 -2.42 6.30 7.54
C THR A 152 -1.94 7.12 6.35
N ILE A 153 -1.43 6.46 5.29
CA ILE A 153 -1.01 7.15 4.07
C ILE A 153 -2.21 7.83 3.41
N LEU A 154 -3.36 7.16 3.37
CA LEU A 154 -4.57 7.69 2.76
C LEU A 154 -5.07 8.98 3.46
N VAL A 155 -5.06 9.01 4.80
CA VAL A 155 -5.40 10.23 5.57
C VAL A 155 -4.32 11.30 5.40
N ALA A 156 -3.03 10.93 5.39
CA ALA A 156 -1.94 11.88 5.16
C ALA A 156 -2.05 12.56 3.79
N PHE A 157 -2.35 11.79 2.74
CA PHE A 157 -2.62 12.28 1.39
C PHE A 157 -3.73 13.35 1.42
N ARG A 158 -4.92 13.01 1.94
CA ARG A 158 -6.05 13.95 2.03
C ARG A 158 -5.69 15.23 2.78
N THR A 159 -4.96 15.09 3.89
CA THR A 159 -4.62 16.20 4.80
C THR A 159 -3.69 17.20 4.13
N ASP A 160 -2.70 16.72 3.38
CA ASP A 160 -1.74 17.58 2.68
C ASP A 160 -2.42 18.39 1.56
N PHE A 161 -3.27 17.74 0.75
CA PHE A 161 -4.05 18.43 -0.27
C PHE A 161 -5.05 19.45 0.32
N SER A 162 -5.65 19.16 1.48
CA SER A 162 -6.54 20.10 2.18
C SER A 162 -5.79 21.36 2.62
N ASN A 163 -4.59 21.20 3.19
CA ASN A 163 -3.71 22.31 3.59
C ASN A 163 -3.26 23.13 2.37
N TRP A 164 -2.94 22.47 1.25
CA TRP A 164 -2.60 23.12 -0.01
C TRP A 164 -3.76 23.99 -0.55
N ARG A 165 -4.98 23.45 -0.61
CA ARG A 165 -6.17 24.22 -1.02
C ARG A 165 -6.46 25.41 -0.11
N ALA A 166 -6.30 25.25 1.20
CA ALA A 166 -6.49 26.35 2.15
C ALA A 166 -5.52 27.51 1.88
N LYS A 167 -4.27 27.21 1.52
CA LYS A 167 -3.27 28.22 1.14
C LYS A 167 -3.61 28.92 -0.17
N LEU A 168 -4.08 28.18 -1.19
CA LEU A 168 -4.52 28.78 -2.46
C LEU A 168 -5.72 29.72 -2.28
N ALA A 169 -6.70 29.34 -1.45
CA ALA A 169 -7.88 30.16 -1.19
C ALA A 169 -7.57 31.48 -0.47
N CYS A 170 -6.53 31.52 0.37
CA CYS A 170 -6.08 32.75 1.04
C CYS A 170 -5.21 33.67 0.17
N ALA A 171 -4.73 33.19 -0.98
CA ALA A 171 -3.85 33.94 -1.88
C ALA A 171 -4.59 34.61 -3.06
N ALA A 172 -5.90 34.35 -3.20
CA ALA A 172 -6.80 34.96 -4.20
C ALA A 172 -7.66 36.06 -3.56
#